data_AF-A0A2V7G2R5-F1
#
_entry.id   AF-A0A2V7G2R5-F1
#
_cell.length_a   1.000
_cell.length_b   1.000
_cell.length_c   1.000
_cell.angle_alpha   90.00
_cell.angle_beta   90.00
_cell.angle_gamma   90.00
#
_symmetry.space_group_name_H-M   'P 1'
#
loop_
_entity.id
_entity.type
_entity.pdbx_description
1 polymer ?
#
loop_
_entity_poly.entity_id
_entity_poly.type
_entity_poly.pdbx_seq_one_letter_code
_entity_poly.pdbx_strand_id
1 'polypeptide(L)' 'MRQVALVGAGVTKFGVRKASFRDLIWEAGKACFESLPAVKPRDLDGLVVGSVMPERTAFQSHISS' A
#
# COMPACT_ATOMS: atom_id res chain seq x y z
N MET A 1 3.98 -15.81 21.31
CA MET A 1 3.30 -15.05 20.23
C MET A 1 3.06 -13.63 20.72
N ARG A 2 3.26 -12.61 19.87
CA ARG A 2 2.97 -11.21 20.22
C ARG A 2 1.52 -10.89 19.91
N GLN A 3 0.89 -10.02 20.71
CA GLN A 3 -0.42 -9.47 20.40
C GLN A 3 -0.27 -8.37 19.34
N VAL A 4 -1.15 -8.36 18.34
CA VAL A 4 -1.10 -7.44 17.20
C VAL A 4 -2.42 -6.69 17.13
N ALA A 5 -2.37 -5.41 16.75
CA ALA A 5 -3.54 -4.55 16.59
C ALA A 5 -3.48 -3.79 15.27
N LEU A 6 -4.65 -3.51 14.69
CA LEU A 6 -4.82 -2.56 13.61
C LEU A 6 -4.91 -1.15 14.19
N VAL A 7 -4.02 -0.26 13.75
CA VAL A 7 -3.90 1.09 14.29
C VAL A 7 -4.34 2.19 13.31
N GLY A 8 -4.47 1.87 12.02
CA GLY A 8 -4.89 2.81 10.98
C GLY A 8 -5.27 2.09 9.70
N ALA A 9 -6.03 2.77 8.85
CA ALA A 9 -6.46 2.24 7.56
C ALA A 9 -6.71 3.38 6.56
N GLY A 10 -6.40 3.15 5.29
CA GLY A 10 -6.65 4.07 4.20
C GLY A 10 -7.08 3.33 2.95
N VAL A 11 -8.05 3.88 2.22
CA VAL A 11 -8.58 3.28 1.00
C VAL A 11 -8.71 4.35 -0.08
N THR A 12 -8.53 3.95 -1.34
CA THR A 12 -8.89 4.80 -2.49
C THR A 12 -10.37 4.66 -2.81
N LYS A 13 -10.88 5.56 -3.65
CA LYS A 13 -12.21 5.37 -4.26
C LYS A 13 -12.14 4.30 -5.36
N PHE A 14 -13.02 3.32 -5.25
CA PHE A 14 -13.18 2.23 -6.21
C PHE A 14 -13.94 2.72 -7.45
N GLY A 15 -13.52 2.27 -8.63
CA GLY A 15 -14.19 2.59 -9.90
C GLY A 15 -13.21 2.78 -11.07
N VAL A 16 -13.77 3.01 -12.26
CA VAL A 16 -12.99 3.31 -13.46
C VAL A 16 -12.49 4.74 -13.39
N ARG A 17 -11.16 4.91 -13.37
CA ARG A 17 -10.51 6.20 -13.17
C ARG A 17 -9.28 6.31 -14.08
N LYS A 18 -8.99 7.52 -14.54
CA LYS A 18 -7.72 7.84 -15.20
C LYS A 18 -6.63 8.00 -14.13
N ALA A 19 -6.15 6.88 -13.60
CA ALA A 19 -5.09 6.82 -12.59
C ALA A 19 -4.16 5.63 -12.88
N SER A 20 -2.87 5.80 -12.65
CA SER A 20 -1.92 4.69 -12.70
C SER A 20 -1.98 3.87 -11.41
N PHE A 21 -1.41 2.67 -11.44
CA PHE A 21 -1.27 1.84 -10.23
C PHE A 21 -0.55 2.59 -9.10
N ARG A 22 0.50 3.36 -9.43
CA ARG A 22 1.27 4.14 -8.47
C ARG A 22 0.42 5.23 -7.82
N ASP A 23 -0.43 5.90 -8.60
CA ASP A 23 -1.32 6.95 -8.08
C ASP A 23 -2.30 6.37 -7.06
N LEU A 24 -2.84 5.17 -7.33
CA LEU A 24 -3.75 4.48 -6.42
C LEU A 24 -3.05 4.07 -5.12
N ILE A 25 -1.83 3.53 -5.18
CA ILE A 25 -1.07 3.20 -3.98
C ILE A 25 -0.79 4.46 -3.16
N TRP A 26 -0.42 5.56 -3.83
CA TRP A 26 -0.10 6.82 -3.16
C TRP A 26 -1.34 7.44 -2.48
N GLU A 27 -2.50 7.39 -3.14
CA GLU A 27 -3.78 7.86 -2.60
C GLU A 27 -4.15 7.06 -1.33
N ALA A 28 -4.10 5.73 -1.37
CA ALA A 28 -4.41 4.89 -0.20
C ALA A 28 -3.38 5.06 0.92
N GLY A 29 -2.09 5.09 0.58
CA GLY A 29 -1.01 5.26 1.56
C GLY A 29 -1.12 6.58 2.29
N LYS A 30 -1.34 7.69 1.57
CA LYS A 30 -1.58 9.01 2.15
C LYS A 30 -2.79 9.00 3.09
N ALA A 31 -3.93 8.46 2.64
CA ALA A 31 -5.12 8.36 3.46
C ALA A 31 -4.89 7.55 4.76
N CYS A 32 -4.07 6.50 4.70
CA CYS A 32 -3.71 5.70 5.86
C CYS A 32 -2.88 6.51 6.87
N PHE A 33 -1.83 7.21 6.42
CA PHE A 33 -1.01 8.06 7.30
C PHE A 33 -1.79 9.26 7.86
N GLU A 34 -2.73 9.81 7.09
CA GLU A 34 -3.63 10.86 7.58
C GLU A 34 -4.58 10.35 8.67
N SER A 35 -4.97 9.07 8.63
CA SER A 35 -5.77 8.44 9.70
C SER A 35 -4.99 8.22 11.00
N LEU A 36 -3.64 8.20 10.94
CA LEU A 36 -2.76 7.90 12.07
C LEU A 36 -1.54 8.86 12.11
N PRO A 37 -1.75 10.14 12.47
CA PRO A 37 -0.71 11.17 12.42
C PRO A 37 0.46 10.93 13.39
N ALA A 38 0.29 10.05 14.37
CA ALA A 38 1.35 9.67 15.31
C ALA A 38 2.44 8.79 14.66
N VAL A 39 2.13 8.11 13.56
CA VAL A 39 3.07 7.22 12.86
C VAL A 39 3.68 7.93 11.66
N LYS A 40 5.00 7.93 11.59
CA LYS A 40 5.79 8.50 10.49
C LYS A 40 6.37 7.38 9.62
N PRO A 41 6.74 7.67 8.36
CA PRO A 41 7.33 6.66 7.47
C PRO A 41 8.58 5.98 8.04
N ARG A 42 9.36 6.67 8.88
CA ARG A 42 10.54 6.13 9.55
C ARG A 42 10.23 5.09 10.64
N ASP A 43 8.98 5.04 11.10
CA ASP A 43 8.53 4.13 12.15
C ASP A 43 8.05 2.78 11.55
N LEU A 44 8.13 2.62 10.22
CA LEU A 44 7.80 1.40 9.50
C LEU A 44 9.03 0.52 9.28
N ASP A 45 8.97 -0.72 9.76
CA ASP A 45 10.02 -1.72 9.51
C ASP A 45 9.93 -2.34 8.12
N GLY A 46 8.74 -2.34 7.51
CA GLY A 46 8.52 -2.96 6.20
C GLY A 46 7.09 -2.83 5.70
N LEU A 47 6.89 -3.19 4.43
CA LEU A 47 5.59 -3.19 3.78
C LEU A 47 5.32 -4.57 3.19
N VAL A 48 4.10 -5.07 3.38
CA VAL A 48 3.59 -6.25 2.69
C VAL A 48 2.59 -5.79 1.65
N VAL A 49 2.87 -6.07 0.38
CA VAL A 49 2.06 -5.60 -0.76
C VAL A 49 1.52 -6.80 -1.52
N GLY A 50 0.19 -6.94 -1.55
CA GLY A 50 -0.51 -7.89 -2.42
C GLY A 50 -1.09 -7.17 -3.63
N SER A 51 -0.68 -7.56 -4.84
CA SER A 51 -1.28 -7.04 -6.07
C SER A 51 -1.12 -8.01 -7.24
N VAL A 52 -2.20 -8.18 -8.01
CA VAL A 52 -2.23 -8.93 -9.28
C VAL A 52 -1.99 -8.05 -10.51
N MET A 53 -1.99 -6.72 -10.34
CA MET A 53 -1.72 -5.77 -11.42
C MET A 53 -0.26 -5.80 -11.91
N PRO A 54 0.77 -5.93 -11.03
CA PRO A 54 2.15 -6.16 -11.43
C PRO A 54 2.27 -7.36 -12.37
N GLU A 55 1.62 -8.48 -12.09
CA GLU A 55 1.73 -9.71 -12.90
C GLU A 55 1.16 -9.53 -14.33
N ARG A 56 0.19 -8.63 -14.51
CA ARG A 56 -0.37 -8.31 -15.84
C ARG A 56 0.43 -7.27 -16.61
N THR A 57 1.38 -6.59 -15.96
CA THR A 57 2.16 -5.48 -16.54
C THR A 57 3.67 -5.70 -16.49
N ALA A 58 4.15 -6.66 -15.72
CA ALA A 58 5.55 -7.05 -15.59
C ALA A 58 5.89 -8.06 -16.70
N PHE A 59 6.69 -7.62 -17.67
CA PHE A 59 7.36 -8.51 -18.62
C PHE A 59 8.60 -9.20 -18.01
N GLN A 60 8.98 -8.87 -16.78
CA GLN A 60 10.05 -9.53 -16.05
C GLN A 60 9.87 -9.35 -14.53
N SER A 61 9.54 -10.44 -13.84
CA SER A 61 9.52 -10.49 -12.37
C SER A 61 10.86 -11.02 -11.88
N HIS A 62 11.68 -10.16 -11.26
CA HIS A 62 12.83 -10.62 -10.49
C HIS A 62 12.36 -10.99 -9.09
N ILE A 63 12.13 -12.27 -8.86
CA ILE A 63 11.99 -12.85 -7.53
C ILE A 63 13.38 -12.94 -6.90
N SER A 64 13.67 -12.09 -5.92
CA SER A 64 14.74 -12.38 -4.95
C SER A 64 14.11 -13.22 -3.85
N SER A 65 14.60 -14.45 -3.69
CA SER A 65 14.36 -15.28 -2.51
C SER A 65 15.17 -14.76 -1.33
#